data_AF-A0A926VJX1-F1
#
_entry.id   AF-A0A926VJX1-F1
#
_cell.length_a   1.000
_cell.length_b   1.000
_cell.length_c   1.000
_cell.angle_alpha   90.00
_cell.angle_beta   90.00
_cell.angle_gamma   90.00
#
_symmetry.space_group_name_H-M   'P 1'
#
loop_
_entity.id
_entity.type
_entity.pdbx_description
1 polymer ?
#
loop_
_entity_poly.entity_id
_entity_poly.type
_entity_poly.pdbx_seq_one_letter_code
_entity_poly.pdbx_strand_id
1 'polypeptide(L)'
;MISLLYLTPILANCNFDKSPTIPIVLFELFIFAGVAAAFIILRKVTDKLPLRFLIMSAGVMMFELFTAPMWHNFRMGQWAYVYHDVSWILTIGWAELILGVVLLVDKLLPDWKEWKKFVIYLIILTLAVIVLETIVVNIGLRSYAPEVIEATSGIWVAGVPLEILYYVPVFMALVIAFYKYWSFVIDDIPLIPVKRRKWVRSFFLAFMGIFLFEVMIEPMVSNENFPKWSYIFHDISFIQTGMWILIVGFAAAVVGKFFINYPTPQRFAIAVIITTAIAWPIESWLMQNNYRVYNHSTVETWLGYKTPILNTPVELAFAIPIYMALIIVFIRYWETVIDNRL
;
A
#
# COMPACT_ATOMS: atom_id res chain seq x y z
N MET A 1 -38.40 24.59 3.64
CA MET A 1 -37.40 25.65 3.39
C MET A 1 -36.05 25.06 3.73
N ILE A 2 -35.24 24.85 2.70
CA ILE A 2 -33.87 24.34 2.76
C ILE A 2 -32.99 25.52 3.16
N SER A 3 -32.39 25.50 4.35
CA SER A 3 -31.33 26.44 4.70
C SER A 3 -30.63 25.97 5.97
N LEU A 4 -29.30 25.87 5.89
CA LEU A 4 -28.35 25.45 6.93
C LEU A 4 -28.17 23.93 7.07
N LEU A 5 -27.92 23.26 5.95
CA LEU A 5 -26.83 22.27 5.91
C LEU A 5 -25.57 23.03 6.33
N TYR A 6 -25.24 22.96 7.62
CA TYR A 6 -23.91 23.30 8.07
C TYR A 6 -22.95 22.37 7.32
N LEU A 7 -22.34 22.91 6.27
CA LEU A 7 -21.00 22.56 5.84
C LEU A 7 -20.05 22.92 6.99
N THR A 8 -20.22 22.30 8.16
CA THR A 8 -19.10 22.06 9.06
C THR A 8 -18.09 21.33 8.19
N PRO A 9 -16.89 21.89 7.97
CA PRO A 9 -16.01 21.36 6.95
C PRO A 9 -15.74 19.90 7.30
N ILE A 10 -15.91 19.02 6.32
CA ILE A 10 -15.31 17.68 6.31
C ILE A 10 -13.78 17.77 6.57
N LEU A 11 -13.22 18.99 6.51
CA LEU A 11 -11.83 19.38 6.79
C LEU A 11 -11.56 19.84 8.25
N ALA A 12 -12.55 19.93 9.14
CA ALA A 12 -12.41 20.55 10.47
C ALA A 12 -11.83 19.63 11.56
N ASN A 13 -11.69 18.32 11.30
CA ASN A 13 -11.03 17.38 12.23
C ASN A 13 -9.50 17.31 12.07
N CYS A 14 -8.87 18.28 11.39
CA CYS A 14 -7.41 18.35 11.30
C CYS A 14 -6.84 19.09 12.52
N ASN A 15 -6.57 18.37 13.61
CA ASN A 15 -6.03 18.92 14.86
C ASN A 15 -4.48 18.95 14.87
N PHE A 16 -3.84 19.25 13.73
CA PHE A 16 -2.38 19.21 13.60
C PHE A 16 -1.82 20.46 12.92
N ASP A 17 -0.58 20.81 13.26
CA ASP A 17 0.09 22.04 12.83
C ASP A 17 0.40 22.00 11.32
N LYS A 18 -0.29 22.85 10.55
CA LYS A 18 -0.09 23.04 9.11
C LYS A 18 0.79 24.24 8.78
N SER A 19 1.41 24.87 9.78
CA SER A 19 2.21 26.09 9.57
C SER A 19 3.53 25.70 8.91
N PRO A 20 3.81 26.16 7.68
CA PRO A 20 5.04 25.81 6.98
C PRO A 20 6.26 26.36 7.73
N THR A 21 7.31 25.55 7.84
CA THR A 21 8.62 26.00 8.34
C THR A 21 9.62 26.09 7.20
N ILE A 22 10.63 26.96 7.33
CA ILE A 22 11.66 27.14 6.28
C ILE A 22 12.35 25.80 5.92
N PRO A 23 12.77 24.95 6.88
CA PRO A 23 13.37 23.65 6.53
C PRO A 23 12.45 22.76 5.69
N ILE A 24 11.15 22.77 5.98
CA ILE A 24 10.16 21.95 5.26
C ILE A 24 9.88 22.51 3.87
N VAL A 25 9.77 23.84 3.72
CA VAL A 25 9.64 24.45 2.38
C VAL A 25 10.86 24.15 1.51
N LEU A 26 12.08 24.22 2.07
CA LEU A 26 13.29 23.83 1.35
C LEU A 26 13.30 22.34 0.98
N PHE A 27 12.78 21.48 1.85
CA PHE A 27 12.60 20.05 1.58
C PHE A 27 11.58 19.80 0.46
N GLU A 28 10.45 20.50 0.43
CA GLU A 28 9.47 20.43 -0.65
C GLU A 28 10.09 20.85 -1.99
N LEU A 29 10.81 21.99 -2.01
CA LEU A 29 11.54 22.44 -3.19
C LEU A 29 12.59 21.42 -3.66
N PHE A 30 13.28 20.77 -2.72
CA PHE A 30 14.21 19.69 -3.02
C PHE A 30 13.51 18.49 -3.67
N ILE A 31 12.34 18.07 -3.17
CA ILE A 31 11.53 17.03 -3.81
C ILE A 31 11.16 17.43 -5.24
N PHE A 32 10.63 18.64 -5.46
CA PHE A 32 10.25 19.08 -6.80
C PHE A 32 11.45 19.12 -7.76
N ALA A 33 12.59 19.63 -7.30
CA ALA A 33 13.82 19.64 -8.09
C ALA A 33 14.31 18.22 -8.40
N GLY A 34 14.26 17.32 -7.42
CA GLY A 34 14.60 15.90 -7.57
C GLY A 34 13.71 15.22 -8.61
N VAL A 35 12.39 15.37 -8.49
CA VAL A 35 11.42 14.82 -9.44
C VAL A 35 11.65 15.38 -10.86
N ALA A 36 11.88 16.69 -10.99
CA ALA A 36 12.16 17.30 -12.29
C ALA A 36 13.46 16.76 -12.92
N ALA A 37 14.53 16.67 -12.13
CA ALA A 37 15.82 16.12 -12.58
C ALA A 37 15.69 14.64 -12.98
N ALA A 38 15.00 13.85 -12.17
CA ALA A 38 14.72 12.46 -12.46
C ALA A 38 13.91 12.28 -13.74
N PHE A 39 12.88 13.10 -13.97
CA PHE A 39 12.13 13.07 -15.23
C PHE A 39 13.01 13.35 -16.45
N ILE A 40 13.95 14.28 -16.35
CA ILE A 40 14.91 14.58 -17.43
C ILE A 40 15.85 13.40 -17.69
N ILE A 41 16.31 12.72 -16.63
CA ILE A 41 17.25 11.59 -16.72
C ILE A 41 16.53 10.31 -17.19
N LEU A 42 15.44 9.93 -16.52
CA LEU A 42 14.70 8.68 -16.74
C LEU A 42 13.95 8.66 -18.08
N ARG A 43 13.63 9.82 -18.66
CA ARG A 43 13.05 9.89 -20.02
C ARG A 43 14.00 9.34 -21.09
N LYS A 44 15.30 9.25 -20.80
CA LYS A 44 16.31 8.61 -21.67
C LYS A 44 16.41 7.09 -21.44
N VAL A 45 15.71 6.56 -20.45
CA VAL A 45 15.77 5.14 -20.06
C VAL A 45 14.53 4.39 -20.53
N THR A 46 13.35 5.00 -20.40
CA THR A 46 12.08 4.36 -20.73
C THR A 46 11.13 5.30 -21.45
N ASP A 47 10.34 4.73 -22.36
CA ASP A 47 9.18 5.39 -22.93
C ASP A 47 8.01 5.43 -21.93
N LYS A 48 7.04 6.29 -22.24
CA LYS A 48 5.80 6.48 -21.46
C LYS A 48 6.04 6.79 -19.97
N LEU A 49 7.16 7.46 -19.66
CA LEU A 49 7.54 7.82 -18.29
C LEU A 49 6.41 8.50 -17.49
N PRO A 50 5.62 9.47 -18.02
CA PRO A 50 4.53 10.07 -17.28
C PRO A 50 3.47 9.07 -16.82
N LEU A 51 3.14 8.08 -17.65
CA LEU A 51 2.16 7.04 -17.31
C LEU A 51 2.72 6.08 -16.26
N ARG A 52 3.99 5.68 -16.39
CA ARG A 52 4.70 4.84 -15.42
C ARG A 52 4.77 5.52 -14.05
N PHE A 53 5.08 6.82 -14.04
CA PHE A 53 5.09 7.64 -12.84
C PHE A 53 3.69 7.73 -12.22
N LEU A 54 2.66 8.01 -13.01
CA LEU A 54 1.28 8.07 -12.50
C LEU A 54 0.83 6.76 -11.84
N ILE A 55 1.17 5.61 -12.42
CA ILE A 55 0.84 4.29 -11.86
C ILE A 55 1.63 4.03 -10.58
N MET A 56 2.91 4.41 -10.53
CA MET A 56 3.70 4.32 -9.30
C MET A 56 3.11 5.21 -8.21
N SER A 57 2.81 6.47 -8.51
CA SER A 57 2.18 7.42 -7.58
C SER A 57 0.82 6.93 -7.10
N ALA A 58 0.03 6.28 -7.96
CA ALA A 58 -1.22 5.66 -7.54
C ALA A 58 -0.97 4.52 -6.54
N GLY A 59 0.01 3.65 -6.78
CA GLY A 59 0.38 2.58 -5.84
C GLY A 59 0.85 3.12 -4.49
N VAL A 60 1.70 4.16 -4.49
CA VAL A 60 2.16 4.84 -3.26
C VAL A 60 1.00 5.53 -2.55
N MET A 61 0.16 6.28 -3.26
CA MET A 61 -0.99 6.98 -2.68
C MET A 61 -2.00 6.00 -2.06
N MET A 62 -2.26 4.87 -2.73
CA MET A 62 -3.12 3.80 -2.21
C MET A 62 -2.61 3.27 -0.88
N PHE A 63 -1.30 3.07 -0.77
CA PHE A 63 -0.67 2.71 0.50
C PHE A 63 -0.80 3.84 1.52
N GLU A 64 -0.38 5.06 1.19
CA GLU A 64 -0.37 6.18 2.15
C GLU A 64 -1.75 6.52 2.70
N LEU A 65 -2.80 6.45 1.87
CA LEU A 65 -4.19 6.62 2.31
C LEU A 65 -4.60 5.56 3.33
N PHE A 66 -4.14 4.32 3.11
CA PHE A 66 -4.52 3.21 3.93
C PHE A 66 -3.77 3.19 5.26
N THR A 67 -2.49 3.51 5.26
CA THR A 67 -1.63 3.56 6.45
C THR A 67 -1.54 4.95 7.07
N ALA A 68 -2.40 5.88 6.66
CA ALA A 68 -2.46 7.24 7.20
C ALA A 68 -2.48 7.28 8.74
N PRO A 69 -3.18 6.38 9.46
CA PRO A 69 -3.19 6.40 10.92
C PRO A 69 -1.87 6.03 11.60
N MET A 70 -0.90 5.49 10.86
CA MET A 70 0.38 5.03 11.43
C MET A 70 1.39 6.16 11.63
N TRP A 71 1.19 7.31 10.98
CA TRP A 71 2.13 8.41 11.02
C TRP A 71 1.43 9.76 10.94
N HIS A 72 2.12 10.77 11.44
CA HIS A 72 1.69 12.15 11.35
C HIS A 72 2.69 12.93 10.51
N ASN A 73 2.19 13.70 9.55
CA ASN A 73 2.98 14.62 8.75
C ASN A 73 2.61 16.05 9.14
N PHE A 74 3.58 16.84 9.59
CA PHE A 74 3.37 18.19 10.10
C PHE A 74 3.98 19.25 9.20
N ARG A 75 3.45 20.47 9.30
CA ARG A 75 4.10 21.71 8.88
C ARG A 75 4.50 21.77 7.39
N MET A 76 3.78 21.03 6.52
CA MET A 76 3.97 21.08 5.06
C MET A 76 3.09 22.14 4.37
N GLY A 77 2.38 22.97 5.13
CA GLY A 77 1.41 23.90 4.56
C GLY A 77 0.10 23.20 4.14
N GLN A 78 -1.01 23.95 4.11
CA GLN A 78 -2.32 23.40 3.76
C GLN A 78 -2.39 22.81 2.35
N TRP A 79 -1.52 23.27 1.44
CA TRP A 79 -1.47 22.82 0.05
C TRP A 79 -0.91 21.41 -0.12
N ALA A 80 -0.12 20.91 0.83
CA ALA A 80 0.59 19.65 0.68
C ALA A 80 -0.26 18.41 1.00
N TYR A 81 -1.39 18.57 1.69
CA TYR A 81 -2.22 17.48 2.20
C TYR A 81 -3.38 17.13 1.27
N VAL A 82 -3.62 15.84 1.07
CA VAL A 82 -4.75 15.30 0.28
C VAL A 82 -5.87 14.81 1.19
N TYR A 83 -5.53 14.03 2.22
CA TYR A 83 -6.47 13.42 3.15
C TYR A 83 -5.79 13.24 4.51
N HIS A 84 -6.30 13.89 5.56
CA HIS A 84 -5.64 13.99 6.86
C HIS A 84 -4.15 14.33 6.71
N ASP A 85 -3.28 13.40 7.11
CA ASP A 85 -1.83 13.55 7.16
C ASP A 85 -1.16 13.05 5.87
N VAL A 86 -1.92 12.57 4.89
CA VAL A 86 -1.37 12.10 3.61
C VAL A 86 -0.98 13.29 2.74
N SER A 87 0.30 13.34 2.34
CA SER A 87 0.85 14.43 1.53
C SER A 87 1.15 13.98 0.10
N TRP A 88 0.58 14.67 -0.89
CA TRP A 88 0.91 14.38 -2.29
C TRP A 88 2.36 14.72 -2.65
N ILE A 89 3.00 15.63 -1.92
CA ILE A 89 4.41 15.99 -2.13
C ILE A 89 5.31 14.80 -1.73
N LEU A 90 5.03 14.17 -0.58
CA LEU A 90 5.70 12.94 -0.19
C LEU A 90 5.38 11.81 -1.18
N THR A 91 4.12 11.66 -1.60
CA THR A 91 3.73 10.64 -2.59
C THR A 91 4.57 10.74 -3.85
N ILE A 92 4.73 11.94 -4.43
CA ILE A 92 5.51 12.11 -5.67
C ILE A 92 7.01 11.87 -5.46
N GLY A 93 7.56 12.24 -4.30
CA GLY A 93 8.95 11.99 -3.95
C GLY A 93 9.24 10.50 -3.81
N TRP A 94 8.39 9.77 -3.07
CA TRP A 94 8.50 8.32 -2.93
C TRP A 94 8.29 7.60 -4.26
N ALA A 95 7.28 8.00 -5.04
CA ALA A 95 7.01 7.41 -6.33
C ALA A 95 8.19 7.58 -7.31
N GLU A 96 8.82 8.75 -7.33
CA GLU A 96 10.01 8.99 -8.15
C GLU A 96 11.18 8.11 -7.69
N LEU A 97 11.48 8.08 -6.39
CA LEU A 97 12.56 7.26 -5.85
C LEU A 97 12.39 5.78 -6.19
N ILE A 98 11.20 5.23 -5.95
CA ILE A 98 10.89 3.82 -6.22
C ILE A 98 10.99 3.52 -7.71
N LEU A 99 10.38 4.36 -8.56
CA LEU A 99 10.43 4.18 -10.00
C LEU A 99 11.86 4.32 -10.54
N GLY A 100 12.61 5.29 -10.04
CA GLY A 100 14.01 5.53 -10.41
C GLY A 100 14.89 4.32 -10.11
N VAL A 101 14.77 3.74 -8.91
CA VAL A 101 15.50 2.50 -8.55
C VAL A 101 15.10 1.34 -9.45
N VAL A 102 13.80 1.12 -9.66
CA VAL A 102 13.31 0.02 -10.50
C VAL A 102 13.86 0.13 -11.92
N LEU A 103 13.72 1.31 -12.55
CA LEU A 103 14.19 1.53 -13.93
C LEU A 103 15.71 1.46 -14.05
N LEU A 104 16.44 1.97 -13.05
CA LEU A 104 17.90 1.90 -13.03
C LEU A 104 18.39 0.46 -12.93
N VAL A 105 17.83 -0.33 -12.01
CA VAL A 105 18.21 -1.73 -11.83
C VAL A 105 17.81 -2.57 -13.04
N ASP A 106 16.62 -2.34 -13.62
CA ASP A 106 16.23 -3.00 -14.88
C ASP A 106 17.21 -2.69 -16.02
N LYS A 107 17.68 -1.44 -16.12
CA LYS A 107 18.65 -1.03 -17.14
C LYS A 107 20.06 -1.60 -16.90
N LEU A 108 20.50 -1.67 -15.64
CA LEU A 108 21.85 -2.13 -15.28
C LEU A 108 21.97 -3.65 -15.25
N LEU A 109 20.89 -4.38 -14.96
CA LEU A 109 20.86 -5.83 -14.82
C LEU A 109 19.84 -6.50 -15.76
N PRO A 110 19.84 -6.21 -17.08
CA PRO A 110 18.79 -6.66 -17.99
C PRO A 110 18.67 -8.19 -18.08
N ASP A 111 19.79 -8.91 -17.97
CA ASP A 111 19.84 -10.37 -18.09
C ASP A 111 19.54 -11.11 -16.78
N TRP A 112 19.33 -10.38 -15.69
CA TRP A 112 19.04 -11.00 -14.39
C TRP A 112 17.59 -11.42 -14.33
N LYS A 113 17.36 -12.61 -13.78
CA LYS A 113 16.01 -13.12 -13.47
C LYS A 113 15.25 -12.12 -12.60
N GLU A 114 13.97 -11.95 -12.86
CA GLU A 114 13.15 -10.92 -12.21
C GLU A 114 13.20 -10.99 -10.68
N TRP A 115 13.20 -12.19 -10.08
CA TRP A 115 13.28 -12.34 -8.62
C TRP A 115 14.56 -11.78 -8.01
N LYS A 116 15.69 -11.85 -8.73
CA LYS A 116 16.96 -11.29 -8.26
C LYS A 116 16.91 -9.77 -8.30
N LYS A 117 16.43 -9.21 -9.41
CA LYS A 117 16.23 -7.76 -9.53
C LYS A 117 15.27 -7.24 -8.46
N PHE A 118 14.20 -7.99 -8.19
CA PHE A 118 13.24 -7.66 -7.13
C PHE A 118 13.90 -7.51 -5.75
N VAL A 119 14.75 -8.46 -5.38
CA VAL A 119 15.53 -8.38 -4.13
C VAL A 119 16.46 -7.17 -4.14
N ILE A 120 17.12 -6.86 -5.27
CA ILE A 120 17.98 -5.68 -5.38
C ILE A 120 17.18 -4.37 -5.25
N TYR A 121 15.98 -4.27 -5.85
CA TYR A 121 15.11 -3.10 -5.65
C TYR A 121 14.83 -2.90 -4.15
N LEU A 122 14.43 -3.97 -3.45
CA LEU A 122 14.11 -3.92 -2.03
C LEU A 122 15.32 -3.51 -1.18
N ILE A 123 16.51 -4.04 -1.44
CA ILE A 123 17.73 -3.69 -0.69
C ILE A 123 18.05 -2.20 -0.87
N ILE A 124 18.10 -1.71 -2.11
CA ILE A 124 18.43 -0.30 -2.38
C ILE A 124 17.39 0.62 -1.74
N LEU A 125 16.10 0.31 -1.91
CA LEU A 125 15.02 1.13 -1.36
C LEU A 125 14.98 1.09 0.17
N THR A 126 15.23 -0.06 0.79
CA THR A 126 15.28 -0.14 2.27
C THR A 126 16.38 0.76 2.81
N LEU A 127 17.58 0.72 2.21
CA LEU A 127 18.68 1.59 2.61
C LEU A 127 18.37 3.07 2.38
N ALA A 128 17.77 3.42 1.24
CA ALA A 128 17.39 4.80 0.93
C ALA A 128 16.31 5.32 1.89
N VAL A 129 15.29 4.51 2.18
CA VAL A 129 14.21 4.88 3.11
C VAL A 129 14.74 5.11 4.51
N ILE A 130 15.68 4.30 5.02
CA ILE A 130 16.30 4.55 6.34
C ILE A 130 16.84 5.97 6.43
N VAL A 131 17.63 6.38 5.43
CA VAL A 131 18.28 7.69 5.40
C VAL A 131 17.25 8.81 5.28
N LEU A 132 16.29 8.66 4.35
CA LEU A 132 15.28 9.68 4.10
C LEU A 132 14.30 9.82 5.26
N GLU A 133 13.87 8.70 5.85
CA GLU A 133 12.99 8.67 7.01
C GLU A 133 13.66 9.36 8.21
N THR A 134 14.95 9.08 8.43
CA THR A 134 15.77 9.76 9.44
C THR A 134 15.78 11.28 9.21
N ILE A 135 15.91 11.73 7.96
CA ILE A 135 15.90 13.17 7.64
C ILE A 135 14.53 13.77 7.94
N VAL A 136 13.43 13.17 7.46
CA VAL A 136 12.08 13.73 7.63
C VAL A 136 11.64 13.76 9.10
N VAL A 137 12.04 12.77 9.90
CA VAL A 137 11.78 12.76 11.35
C VAL A 137 12.60 13.86 12.04
N ASN A 138 13.89 13.99 11.73
CA ASN A 138 14.76 14.97 12.40
C ASN A 138 14.42 16.43 12.04
N ILE A 139 13.89 16.70 10.85
CA ILE A 139 13.38 18.06 10.51
C ILE A 139 11.98 18.32 11.10
N GLY A 140 11.38 17.36 11.79
CA GLY A 140 10.05 17.45 12.40
C GLY A 140 8.92 17.44 11.38
N LEU A 141 9.16 16.90 10.18
CA LEU A 141 8.13 16.72 9.16
C LEU A 141 7.25 15.51 9.47
N ARG A 142 7.84 14.43 10.02
CA ARG A 142 7.12 13.17 10.28
C ARG A 142 7.29 12.70 11.73
N SER A 143 6.25 12.11 12.29
CA SER A 143 6.32 11.32 13.53
C SER A 143 5.47 10.06 13.43
N TYR A 144 5.65 9.15 14.38
CA TYR A 144 4.90 7.89 14.47
C TYR A 144 3.75 8.00 15.45
N ALA A 145 2.65 7.29 15.16
CA ALA A 145 1.57 7.12 16.12
C ALA A 145 2.03 6.31 17.34
N PRO A 146 1.42 6.49 18.53
CA PRO A 146 1.78 5.75 19.74
C PRO A 146 1.79 4.23 19.54
N GLU A 147 0.81 3.70 18.81
CA GLU A 147 0.66 2.26 18.58
C GLU A 147 1.78 1.69 17.69
N VAL A 148 2.31 2.49 16.76
CA VAL A 148 3.49 2.11 15.98
C VAL A 148 4.71 2.04 16.88
N ILE A 149 4.84 2.98 17.83
CA ILE A 149 5.94 2.98 18.80
C ILE A 149 5.81 1.79 19.76
N GLU A 150 4.61 1.48 20.24
CA GLU A 150 4.34 0.35 21.13
C GLU A 150 4.60 -1.01 20.46
N ALA A 151 4.35 -1.12 19.14
CA ALA A 151 4.69 -2.32 18.37
C ALA A 151 6.20 -2.51 18.18
N THR A 152 7.02 -1.48 18.45
CA THR A 152 8.49 -1.56 18.29
C THR A 152 9.17 -2.11 19.54
N SER A 153 10.27 -2.86 19.38
CA SER A 153 11.00 -3.45 20.52
C SER A 153 11.81 -2.43 21.34
N GLY A 154 11.76 -1.15 20.95
CA GLY A 154 12.43 -0.05 21.63
C GLY A 154 13.86 0.23 21.16
N ILE A 155 14.31 -0.37 20.05
CA ILE A 155 15.63 -0.08 19.47
C ILE A 155 15.50 1.08 18.48
N TRP A 156 16.18 2.19 18.76
CA TRP A 156 16.14 3.40 17.92
C TRP A 156 17.49 3.64 17.25
N VAL A 157 17.47 3.90 15.93
CA VAL A 157 18.63 4.32 15.15
C VAL A 157 18.34 5.70 14.57
N ALA A 158 19.11 6.71 15.01
CA ALA A 158 18.99 8.09 14.54
C ALA A 158 17.58 8.71 14.66
N GLY A 159 16.79 8.29 15.66
CA GLY A 159 15.42 8.78 15.89
C GLY A 159 14.33 8.00 15.14
N VAL A 160 14.70 6.92 14.43
CA VAL A 160 13.76 5.99 13.78
C VAL A 160 13.85 4.63 14.47
N PRO A 161 12.73 4.00 14.85
CA PRO A 161 12.77 2.66 15.43
C PRO A 161 13.16 1.62 14.38
N LEU A 162 14.05 0.70 14.74
CA LEU A 162 14.63 -0.28 13.83
C LEU A 162 13.58 -1.24 13.25
N GLU A 163 12.50 -1.46 13.99
CA GLU A 163 11.37 -2.31 13.61
C GLU A 163 10.60 -1.72 12.43
N ILE A 164 10.62 -0.39 12.25
CA ILE A 164 10.04 0.23 11.05
C ILE A 164 10.71 -0.31 9.78
N LEU A 165 11.95 -0.78 9.88
CA LEU A 165 12.71 -1.32 8.76
C LEU A 165 12.19 -2.65 8.23
N TYR A 166 11.41 -3.43 9.00
CA TYR A 166 10.78 -4.63 8.42
C TYR A 166 9.48 -4.31 7.68
N TYR A 167 8.79 -3.21 8.00
CA TYR A 167 7.61 -2.77 7.24
C TYR A 167 7.99 -2.18 5.88
N VAL A 168 9.16 -1.53 5.77
CA VAL A 168 9.65 -0.96 4.51
C VAL A 168 9.71 -1.98 3.36
N PRO A 169 10.40 -3.13 3.47
CA PRO A 169 10.47 -4.10 2.38
C PRO A 169 9.10 -4.74 2.08
N VAL A 170 8.23 -4.87 3.08
CA VAL A 170 6.85 -5.36 2.92
C VAL A 170 6.03 -4.40 2.05
N PHE A 171 6.02 -3.12 2.42
CA PHE A 171 5.39 -2.04 1.66
C PHE A 171 5.95 -1.94 0.24
N MET A 172 7.27 -1.87 0.12
CA MET A 172 7.94 -1.74 -1.17
C MET A 172 7.64 -2.93 -2.07
N ALA A 173 7.54 -4.14 -1.52
CA ALA A 173 7.18 -5.33 -2.30
C ALA A 173 5.78 -5.21 -2.92
N LEU A 174 4.79 -4.71 -2.17
CA LEU A 174 3.43 -4.52 -2.68
C LEU A 174 3.38 -3.42 -3.77
N VAL A 175 4.01 -2.27 -3.53
CA VAL A 175 4.00 -1.15 -4.49
C VAL A 175 4.82 -1.42 -5.74
N ILE A 176 6.00 -2.03 -5.62
CA ILE A 176 6.80 -2.42 -6.78
C ILE A 176 6.04 -3.44 -7.62
N ALA A 177 5.45 -4.46 -6.99
CA ALA A 177 4.64 -5.44 -7.71
C ALA A 177 3.41 -4.79 -8.36
N PHE A 178 2.80 -3.80 -7.70
CA PHE A 178 1.73 -2.97 -8.28
C PHE A 178 2.17 -2.34 -9.60
N TYR A 179 3.27 -1.59 -9.57
CA TYR A 179 3.83 -0.96 -10.75
C TYR A 179 4.21 -1.98 -11.85
N LYS A 180 4.96 -3.03 -11.48
CA LYS A 180 5.47 -4.02 -12.44
C LYS A 180 4.37 -4.84 -13.11
N TYR A 181 3.27 -5.11 -12.43
CA TYR A 181 2.12 -5.74 -13.07
C TYR A 181 1.52 -4.84 -14.15
N TRP A 182 1.33 -3.56 -13.83
CA TRP A 182 0.79 -2.61 -14.78
C TRP A 182 1.76 -2.30 -15.91
N SER A 183 3.09 -2.44 -15.72
CA SER A 183 4.03 -2.31 -16.83
C SER A 183 3.79 -3.35 -17.93
N PHE A 184 3.30 -4.56 -17.61
CA PHE A 184 2.88 -5.52 -18.64
C PHE A 184 1.77 -4.97 -19.54
N VAL A 185 0.87 -4.16 -18.98
CA VAL A 185 -0.22 -3.50 -19.73
C VAL A 185 0.30 -2.29 -20.49
N ILE A 186 1.19 -1.48 -19.89
CA ILE A 186 1.79 -0.30 -20.53
C ILE A 186 2.59 -0.70 -21.78
N ASP A 187 3.32 -1.80 -21.68
CA ASP A 187 4.23 -2.30 -22.71
C ASP A 187 3.58 -3.29 -23.67
N ASP A 188 2.28 -3.56 -23.49
CA ASP A 188 1.49 -4.50 -24.30
C ASP A 188 2.17 -5.88 -24.42
N ILE A 189 2.75 -6.35 -23.30
CA ILE A 189 3.48 -7.62 -23.27
C ILE A 189 2.46 -8.76 -23.38
N PRO A 190 2.59 -9.66 -24.37
CA PRO A 190 1.66 -10.76 -24.55
C PRO A 190 1.82 -11.78 -23.41
N LEU A 191 0.86 -11.78 -22.48
CA LEU A 191 0.85 -12.70 -21.34
C LEU A 191 0.25 -14.04 -21.76
N ILE A 192 1.04 -15.12 -21.67
CA ILE A 192 0.56 -16.46 -22.03
C ILE A 192 -0.35 -16.98 -20.91
N PRO A 193 -1.63 -17.27 -21.18
CA PRO A 193 -2.52 -17.86 -20.18
C PRO A 193 -2.11 -19.31 -19.91
N VAL A 194 -1.77 -19.62 -18.66
CA VAL A 194 -1.38 -20.98 -18.27
C VAL A 194 -2.62 -21.87 -18.14
N LYS A 195 -2.70 -22.91 -18.97
CA LYS A 195 -3.80 -23.89 -18.98
C LYS A 195 -3.92 -24.71 -17.69
N ARG A 196 -2.82 -24.94 -16.96
CA ARG A 196 -2.80 -25.69 -15.69
C ARG A 196 -2.00 -24.94 -14.63
N ARG A 197 -2.69 -24.33 -13.67
CA ARG A 197 -2.05 -23.66 -12.54
C ARG A 197 -1.63 -24.67 -11.50
N LYS A 198 -0.40 -24.51 -10.99
CA LYS A 198 0.08 -25.27 -9.83
C LYS A 198 -0.56 -24.69 -8.57
N TRP A 199 -1.65 -25.30 -8.12
CA TRP A 199 -2.48 -24.78 -7.01
C TRP A 199 -1.67 -24.47 -5.75
N VAL A 200 -0.73 -25.33 -5.36
CA VAL A 200 0.15 -25.13 -4.19
C VAL A 200 0.96 -23.84 -4.29
N ARG A 201 1.48 -23.52 -5.48
CA ARG A 201 2.26 -22.30 -5.71
C ARG A 201 1.36 -21.06 -5.63
N SER A 202 0.19 -21.08 -6.28
CA SER A 202 -0.78 -19.98 -6.20
C SER A 202 -1.25 -19.76 -4.77
N PHE A 203 -1.47 -20.84 -4.01
CA PHE A 203 -1.79 -20.78 -2.59
C PHE A 203 -0.66 -20.12 -1.79
N PHE A 204 0.59 -20.50 -2.00
CA PHE A 204 1.73 -19.89 -1.31
C PHE A 204 1.90 -18.40 -1.66
N LEU A 205 1.74 -18.01 -2.92
CA LEU A 205 1.78 -16.59 -3.31
C LEU A 205 0.63 -15.79 -2.70
N ALA A 206 -0.57 -16.36 -2.64
CA ALA A 206 -1.71 -15.74 -1.97
C ALA A 206 -1.47 -15.59 -0.46
N PHE A 207 -0.95 -16.65 0.18
CA PHE A 207 -0.53 -16.60 1.57
C PHE A 207 0.51 -15.50 1.79
N MET A 208 1.53 -15.40 0.95
CA MET A 208 2.54 -14.35 1.10
C MET A 208 1.98 -12.95 0.88
N GLY A 209 1.16 -12.72 -0.16
CA GLY A 209 0.56 -11.40 -0.39
C GLY A 209 -0.33 -10.95 0.76
N ILE A 210 -1.14 -11.86 1.31
CA ILE A 210 -2.04 -11.57 2.44
C ILE A 210 -1.24 -11.43 3.74
N PHE A 211 -0.26 -12.31 3.99
CA PHE A 211 0.57 -12.24 5.18
C PHE A 211 1.38 -10.94 5.24
N LEU A 212 1.99 -10.52 4.11
CA LEU A 212 2.67 -9.23 3.99
C LEU A 212 1.71 -8.08 4.29
N PHE A 213 0.48 -8.15 3.78
CA PHE A 213 -0.53 -7.15 4.10
C PHE A 213 -0.91 -7.14 5.59
N GLU A 214 -1.15 -8.30 6.22
CA GLU A 214 -1.47 -8.40 7.65
C GLU A 214 -0.32 -7.85 8.51
N VAL A 215 0.94 -8.18 8.16
CA VAL A 215 2.12 -7.59 8.83
C VAL A 215 2.12 -6.09 8.70
N MET A 216 1.77 -5.54 7.53
CA MET A 216 1.75 -4.09 7.31
C MET A 216 0.74 -3.33 8.18
N ILE A 217 -0.35 -4.00 8.60
CA ILE A 217 -1.50 -3.34 9.27
C ILE A 217 -1.61 -3.67 10.75
N GLU A 218 -0.72 -4.52 11.24
CA GLU A 218 -0.66 -4.91 12.65
C GLU A 218 -0.65 -3.70 13.61
N PRO A 219 0.02 -2.56 13.32
CA PRO A 219 -0.06 -1.38 14.18
C PRO A 219 -1.42 -0.65 14.16
N MET A 220 -2.31 -0.98 13.21
CA MET A 220 -3.62 -0.33 13.05
C MET A 220 -4.78 -1.18 13.57
N VAL A 221 -4.64 -2.51 13.52
CA VAL A 221 -5.70 -3.43 13.89
C VAL A 221 -5.12 -4.61 14.65
N SER A 222 -5.70 -4.87 15.81
CA SER A 222 -5.43 -6.03 16.64
C SER A 222 -6.44 -7.12 16.35
N ASN A 223 -5.98 -8.32 16.01
CA ASN A 223 -6.84 -9.47 15.83
C ASN A 223 -6.99 -10.24 17.15
N GLU A 224 -8.17 -10.11 17.74
CA GLU A 224 -8.47 -10.64 19.07
C GLU A 224 -9.39 -11.86 19.00
N ASN A 225 -9.54 -12.56 20.12
CA ASN A 225 -10.54 -13.62 20.33
C ASN A 225 -10.45 -14.84 19.39
N PHE A 226 -9.43 -14.94 18.54
CA PHE A 226 -9.12 -16.17 17.83
C PHE A 226 -8.55 -17.21 18.79
N PRO A 227 -8.69 -18.52 18.48
CA PRO A 227 -8.07 -19.55 19.28
C PRO A 227 -6.55 -19.33 19.39
N LYS A 228 -5.99 -19.40 20.61
CA LYS A 228 -4.57 -19.08 20.84
C LYS A 228 -3.58 -19.81 19.93
N TRP A 229 -3.92 -21.02 19.50
CA TRP A 229 -3.10 -21.85 18.61
C TRP A 229 -3.11 -21.39 17.15
N SER A 230 -3.97 -20.44 16.77
CA SER A 230 -4.04 -19.93 15.41
C SER A 230 -3.17 -18.72 15.11
N TYR A 231 -2.61 -18.08 16.14
CA TYR A 231 -1.69 -16.96 15.97
C TYR A 231 -0.33 -17.46 15.47
N ILE A 232 0.13 -16.88 14.35
CA ILE A 232 1.40 -17.27 13.69
C ILE A 232 2.49 -16.21 13.85
N PHE A 233 2.11 -14.93 13.95
CA PHE A 233 3.03 -13.82 14.11
C PHE A 233 2.29 -12.70 14.85
N HIS A 234 2.72 -12.39 16.07
CA HIS A 234 2.02 -11.47 16.98
C HIS A 234 0.53 -11.84 17.09
N ASP A 235 -0.35 -10.98 16.59
CA ASP A 235 -1.80 -11.13 16.57
C ASP A 235 -2.32 -11.66 15.21
N ILE A 236 -1.47 -11.90 14.20
CA ILE A 236 -1.92 -12.41 12.91
C ILE A 236 -2.33 -13.88 13.04
N SER A 237 -3.60 -14.17 12.74
CA SER A 237 -4.20 -15.51 12.82
C SER A 237 -4.22 -16.21 11.46
N PHE A 238 -3.70 -17.44 11.38
CA PHE A 238 -3.75 -18.22 10.13
C PHE A 238 -5.19 -18.55 9.69
N ILE A 239 -6.17 -18.57 10.61
CA ILE A 239 -7.59 -18.76 10.28
C ILE A 239 -8.08 -17.59 9.42
N GLN A 240 -7.79 -16.37 9.86
CA GLN A 240 -8.12 -15.15 9.13
C GLN A 240 -7.36 -15.05 7.81
N THR A 241 -6.05 -15.29 7.84
CA THR A 241 -5.22 -15.35 6.62
C THR A 241 -5.80 -16.37 5.62
N GLY A 242 -6.18 -17.56 6.10
CA GLY A 242 -6.81 -18.60 5.30
C GLY A 242 -8.13 -18.16 4.68
N MET A 243 -8.97 -17.45 5.43
CA MET A 243 -10.21 -16.88 4.93
C MET A 243 -9.97 -15.87 3.79
N TRP A 244 -9.01 -14.95 3.96
CA TRP A 244 -8.65 -14.00 2.90
C TRP A 244 -8.12 -14.72 1.65
N ILE A 245 -7.31 -15.77 1.82
CA ILE A 245 -6.80 -16.58 0.69
C ILE A 245 -7.96 -17.21 -0.07
N LEU A 246 -8.96 -17.73 0.64
CA LEU A 246 -10.15 -18.32 0.02
C LEU A 246 -10.95 -17.28 -0.77
N ILE A 247 -11.09 -16.05 -0.26
CA ILE A 247 -11.80 -14.97 -0.94
C ILE A 247 -11.07 -14.56 -2.22
N VAL A 248 -9.76 -14.32 -2.15
CA VAL A 248 -8.94 -13.97 -3.32
C VAL A 248 -8.90 -15.12 -4.32
N GLY A 249 -8.76 -16.37 -3.84
CA GLY A 249 -8.78 -17.58 -4.66
C GLY A 249 -10.12 -17.80 -5.36
N PHE A 250 -11.24 -17.55 -4.68
CA PHE A 250 -12.58 -17.60 -5.26
C PHE A 250 -12.74 -16.54 -6.35
N ALA A 251 -12.40 -15.28 -6.07
CA ALA A 251 -12.46 -14.21 -7.07
C ALA A 251 -11.58 -14.52 -8.29
N ALA A 252 -10.38 -15.05 -8.05
CA ALA A 252 -9.49 -15.52 -9.10
C ALA A 252 -10.12 -16.61 -9.99
N ALA A 253 -10.79 -17.59 -9.39
CA ALA A 253 -11.45 -18.67 -10.11
C ALA A 253 -12.66 -18.17 -10.92
N VAL A 254 -13.48 -17.29 -10.34
CA VAL A 254 -14.64 -16.67 -11.01
C VAL A 254 -14.18 -15.84 -12.21
N VAL A 255 -13.21 -14.93 -12.01
CA VAL A 255 -12.66 -14.10 -13.09
C VAL A 255 -12.03 -14.95 -14.17
N GLY A 256 -11.24 -15.96 -13.79
CA GLY A 256 -10.59 -16.86 -14.74
C GLY A 256 -11.55 -17.72 -15.54
N LYS A 257 -12.71 -18.09 -14.98
CA LYS A 257 -13.70 -18.94 -15.66
C LYS A 257 -14.66 -18.13 -16.55
N PHE A 258 -15.20 -17.02 -16.04
CA PHE A 258 -16.29 -16.30 -16.69
C PHE A 258 -15.82 -15.06 -17.47
N PHE A 259 -14.68 -14.48 -17.11
CA PHE A 259 -14.22 -13.20 -17.64
C PHE A 259 -12.85 -13.31 -18.33
N ILE A 260 -12.46 -14.51 -18.77
CA ILE A 260 -11.13 -14.75 -19.37
C ILE A 260 -10.89 -13.90 -20.63
N ASN A 261 -11.95 -13.64 -21.40
CA ASN A 261 -11.93 -12.88 -22.66
C ASN A 261 -11.81 -11.36 -22.45
N TYR A 262 -11.97 -10.88 -21.21
CA TYR A 262 -11.92 -9.45 -20.92
C TYR A 262 -10.46 -8.99 -20.85
N PRO A 263 -10.16 -7.74 -21.24
CA PRO A 263 -8.83 -7.17 -21.11
C PRO A 263 -8.38 -7.12 -19.63
N THR A 264 -7.07 -7.15 -19.42
CA THR A 264 -6.45 -7.20 -18.08
C THR A 264 -6.97 -6.15 -17.09
N PRO A 265 -7.16 -4.86 -17.45
CA PRO A 265 -7.70 -3.86 -16.53
C PRO A 265 -9.13 -4.18 -16.06
N GLN A 266 -9.98 -4.69 -16.95
CA GLN A 266 -11.37 -5.04 -16.61
C GLN A 266 -11.43 -6.27 -15.72
N ARG A 267 -10.62 -7.31 -16.02
CA ARG A 267 -10.50 -8.50 -15.15
C ARG A 267 -10.02 -8.13 -13.75
N PHE A 268 -9.08 -7.20 -13.66
CA PHE A 268 -8.60 -6.67 -12.39
C PHE A 268 -9.71 -5.94 -11.62
N ALA A 269 -10.43 -5.02 -12.26
CA ALA A 269 -11.53 -4.30 -11.63
C ALA A 269 -12.63 -5.26 -11.13
N ILE A 270 -13.00 -6.26 -11.93
CA ILE A 270 -13.97 -7.28 -11.53
C ILE A 270 -13.45 -8.09 -10.32
N ALA A 271 -12.16 -8.46 -10.30
CA ALA A 271 -11.57 -9.16 -9.16
C ALA A 271 -11.63 -8.32 -7.88
N VAL A 272 -11.31 -7.02 -7.95
CA VAL A 272 -11.42 -6.09 -6.82
C VAL A 272 -12.87 -5.96 -6.35
N ILE A 273 -13.83 -5.83 -7.28
CA ILE A 273 -15.26 -5.76 -6.92
C ILE A 273 -15.72 -7.02 -6.21
N ILE A 274 -15.41 -8.21 -6.75
CA ILE A 274 -15.82 -9.50 -6.13
C ILE A 274 -15.19 -9.66 -4.75
N THR A 275 -13.88 -9.42 -4.63
CA THR A 275 -13.20 -9.54 -3.34
C THR A 275 -13.73 -8.54 -2.32
N THR A 276 -13.98 -7.29 -2.71
CA THR A 276 -14.56 -6.26 -1.84
C THR A 276 -15.97 -6.63 -1.39
N ALA A 277 -16.82 -7.10 -2.31
CA ALA A 277 -18.21 -7.47 -2.01
C ALA A 277 -18.31 -8.61 -0.98
N ILE A 278 -17.29 -9.48 -0.90
CA ILE A 278 -17.22 -10.57 0.07
C ILE A 278 -16.49 -10.14 1.35
N ALA A 279 -15.37 -9.44 1.20
CA ALA A 279 -14.52 -9.04 2.29
C ALA A 279 -15.19 -8.02 3.21
N TRP A 280 -15.96 -7.08 2.66
CA TRP A 280 -16.59 -6.04 3.45
C TRP A 280 -17.63 -6.55 4.47
N PRO A 281 -18.56 -7.45 4.11
CA PRO A 281 -19.43 -8.10 5.10
C PRO A 281 -18.67 -8.90 6.16
N ILE A 282 -17.60 -9.59 5.77
CA ILE A 282 -16.81 -10.42 6.69
C ILE A 282 -16.04 -9.56 7.68
N GLU A 283 -15.36 -8.53 7.18
CA GLU A 283 -14.62 -7.56 7.99
C GLU A 283 -15.56 -6.85 8.96
N SER A 284 -16.75 -6.45 8.50
CA SER A 284 -17.80 -5.90 9.35
C SER A 284 -18.18 -6.85 10.48
N TRP A 285 -18.35 -8.13 10.16
CA TRP A 285 -18.72 -9.15 11.15
C TRP A 285 -17.59 -9.37 12.16
N LEU A 286 -16.34 -9.44 11.72
CA LEU A 286 -15.17 -9.57 12.60
C LEU A 286 -15.09 -8.39 13.57
N MET A 287 -15.27 -7.18 13.06
CA MET A 287 -15.23 -5.96 13.87
C MET A 287 -16.36 -5.92 14.91
N GLN A 288 -17.59 -6.24 14.52
CA GLN A 288 -18.75 -6.24 15.42
C GLN A 288 -18.67 -7.32 16.51
N ASN A 289 -17.92 -8.39 16.27
CA ASN A 289 -17.73 -9.49 17.22
C ASN A 289 -16.38 -9.41 17.96
N ASN A 290 -15.68 -8.27 17.89
CA ASN A 290 -14.37 -8.05 18.52
C ASN A 290 -13.29 -9.06 18.11
N TYR A 291 -13.36 -9.63 16.90
CA TYR A 291 -12.25 -10.39 16.33
C TYR A 291 -11.24 -9.48 15.63
N ARG A 292 -11.68 -8.31 15.17
CA ARG A 292 -10.80 -7.25 14.65
C ARG A 292 -11.09 -5.94 15.37
N VAL A 293 -10.14 -5.52 16.18
CA VAL A 293 -10.25 -4.33 17.02
C VAL A 293 -9.30 -3.28 16.45
N TYR A 294 -9.85 -2.18 15.94
CA TYR A 294 -9.08 -1.07 15.40
C TYR A 294 -8.53 -0.21 16.54
N ASN A 295 -7.26 0.17 16.42
CA ASN A 295 -6.54 0.93 17.44
C ASN A 295 -7.06 2.37 17.55
N HIS A 296 -6.75 3.03 18.67
CA HIS A 296 -7.29 4.34 19.00
C HIS A 296 -6.97 5.39 17.93
N SER A 297 -5.70 5.52 17.54
CA SER A 297 -5.26 6.43 16.47
C SER A 297 -5.96 6.16 15.15
N THR A 298 -6.31 4.91 14.84
CA THR A 298 -7.08 4.57 13.63
C THR A 298 -8.52 5.05 13.73
N VAL A 299 -9.18 4.78 14.85
CA VAL A 299 -10.58 5.20 15.07
C VAL A 299 -10.72 6.72 15.10
N GLU A 300 -9.75 7.44 15.66
CA GLU A 300 -9.75 8.91 15.73
C GLU A 300 -9.68 9.57 14.35
N THR A 301 -9.07 8.91 13.36
CA THR A 301 -9.03 9.43 11.98
C THR A 301 -10.35 9.27 11.22
N TRP A 302 -11.30 8.49 11.73
CA TRP A 302 -12.58 8.30 11.05
C TRP A 302 -13.43 9.58 11.06
N LEU A 303 -14.10 9.84 9.95
CA LEU A 303 -15.04 10.95 9.78
C LEU A 303 -16.30 10.79 10.65
N GLY A 304 -16.49 9.63 11.28
CA GLY A 304 -17.66 9.31 12.11
C GLY A 304 -18.87 8.84 11.31
N TYR A 305 -18.80 8.82 9.98
CA TYR A 305 -19.86 8.27 9.13
C TYR A 305 -19.81 6.75 9.08
N LYS A 306 -20.98 6.12 9.10
CA LYS A 306 -21.14 4.68 8.94
C LYS A 306 -21.95 4.36 7.70
N THR A 307 -21.60 3.25 7.07
CA THR A 307 -22.33 2.72 5.93
C THR A 307 -23.73 2.26 6.35
N PRO A 308 -24.77 2.50 5.53
CA PRO A 308 -26.15 2.22 5.94
C PRO A 308 -26.47 0.73 6.04
N ILE A 309 -25.74 -0.13 5.33
CA ILE A 309 -26.06 -1.57 5.23
C ILE A 309 -25.41 -2.36 6.38
N LEU A 310 -24.11 -2.13 6.61
CA LEU A 310 -23.33 -2.94 7.55
C LEU A 310 -22.94 -2.18 8.83
N ASN A 311 -23.28 -0.89 8.94
CA ASN A 311 -22.92 -0.05 10.08
C ASN A 311 -21.39 -0.01 10.34
N THR A 312 -20.59 -0.21 9.29
CA THR A 312 -19.13 -0.05 9.34
C THR A 312 -18.71 1.38 9.06
N PRO A 313 -17.58 1.86 9.60
CA PRO A 313 -16.96 3.11 9.17
C PRO A 313 -16.81 3.18 7.65
N VAL A 314 -16.99 4.38 7.09
CA VAL A 314 -16.88 4.60 5.65
C VAL A 314 -15.43 4.40 5.17
N GLU A 315 -14.46 4.79 6.00
CA GLU A 315 -13.02 4.62 5.77
C GLU A 315 -12.68 3.15 5.50
N LEU A 316 -13.27 2.25 6.28
CA LEU A 316 -13.09 0.81 6.10
C LEU A 316 -13.66 0.33 4.76
N ALA A 317 -14.84 0.80 4.38
CA ALA A 317 -15.45 0.45 3.10
C ALA A 317 -14.62 0.93 1.89
N PHE A 318 -13.88 2.04 2.03
CA PHE A 318 -12.95 2.52 1.00
C PHE A 318 -11.57 1.86 1.07
N ALA A 319 -11.08 1.52 2.26
CA ALA A 319 -9.80 0.84 2.45
C ALA A 319 -9.78 -0.55 1.81
N ILE A 320 -10.89 -1.31 1.94
CA ILE A 320 -11.01 -2.68 1.41
C ILE A 320 -10.63 -2.83 -0.07
N PRO A 321 -11.27 -2.12 -1.00
CA PRO A 321 -10.90 -2.24 -2.41
C PRO A 321 -9.46 -1.78 -2.69
N ILE A 322 -8.94 -0.83 -1.91
CA ILE A 322 -7.58 -0.30 -2.08
C ILE A 322 -6.53 -1.36 -1.72
N TYR A 323 -6.64 -1.98 -0.55
CA TYR A 323 -5.67 -3.00 -0.18
C TYR A 323 -5.84 -4.30 -0.98
N MET A 324 -7.10 -4.68 -1.31
CA MET A 324 -7.35 -5.84 -2.17
C MET A 324 -6.70 -5.66 -3.53
N ALA A 325 -6.71 -4.44 -4.08
CA ALA A 325 -6.00 -4.11 -5.30
C ALA A 325 -4.49 -4.37 -5.19
N LEU A 326 -3.83 -3.93 -4.12
CA LEU A 326 -2.39 -4.19 -3.91
C LEU A 326 -2.09 -5.70 -3.78
N ILE A 327 -2.87 -6.43 -2.98
CA ILE A 327 -2.70 -7.88 -2.77
C ILE A 327 -2.92 -8.65 -4.07
N ILE A 328 -4.02 -8.38 -4.78
CA ILE A 328 -4.36 -9.06 -6.04
C ILE A 328 -3.24 -8.80 -7.06
N VAL A 329 -2.78 -7.57 -7.18
CA VAL A 329 -1.72 -7.24 -8.13
C VAL A 329 -0.41 -7.95 -7.76
N PHE A 330 -0.02 -7.94 -6.48
CA PHE A 330 1.16 -8.65 -6.01
C PHE A 330 1.14 -10.15 -6.41
N ILE A 331 0.02 -10.82 -6.13
CA ILE A 331 -0.15 -12.24 -6.49
C ILE A 331 -0.06 -12.42 -8.00
N ARG A 332 -0.76 -11.57 -8.77
CA ARG A 332 -0.81 -11.68 -10.24
C ARG A 332 0.52 -11.40 -10.91
N TYR A 333 1.28 -10.43 -10.42
CA TYR A 333 2.62 -10.14 -10.88
C TYR A 333 3.51 -11.38 -10.75
N TRP A 334 3.61 -11.96 -9.55
CA TRP A 334 4.45 -13.12 -9.31
C TRP A 334 3.99 -14.38 -10.03
N GLU A 335 2.67 -14.62 -10.10
CA GLU A 335 2.14 -15.70 -10.94
C GLU A 335 2.61 -15.53 -12.39
N THR A 336 2.48 -14.32 -12.94
CA THR A 336 2.85 -14.02 -14.33
C THR A 336 4.34 -14.20 -14.58
N VAL A 337 5.20 -13.66 -13.70
CA VAL A 337 6.66 -13.79 -13.79
C VAL A 337 7.10 -15.24 -13.77
N ILE A 338 6.60 -16.03 -12.81
CA ILE A 338 7.01 -17.44 -12.66
C ILE A 338 6.47 -18.28 -13.83
N ASP A 339 5.27 -18.00 -14.30
CA ASP A 339 4.64 -18.76 -15.38
C ASP A 339 5.25 -18.49 -16.74
N ASN A 340 5.63 -17.24 -17.02
CA ASN A 340 6.28 -16.85 -18.27
C ASN A 340 7.82 -16.98 -18.22
N ARG A 341 8.39 -17.39 -17.06
CA ARG A 341 9.83 -17.53 -16.81
C ARG A 341 10.62 -16.24 -17.11
N LEU A 342 10.05 -15.12 -16.71
CA LEU A 342 10.63 -13.79 -16.86
C LEU A 342 11.74 -13.51 -15.83
#